data_AF-A0AAV2SCT9-F1
#
_entry.id   AF-A0AAV2SCT9-F1
#
_cell.length_a   1.000
_cell.length_b   1.000
_cell.length_c   1.000
_cell.angle_alpha   90.00
_cell.angle_beta   90.00
_cell.angle_gamma   90.00
#
_symmetry.space_group_name_H-M   'P 1'
#
loop_
_entity.id
_entity.type
_entity.pdbx_description
1 polymer ?
#
loop_
_entity_poly.entity_id
_entity_poly.type
_entity_poly.pdbx_seq_one_letter_code
_entity_poly.pdbx_strand_id
1 'polypeptide(L)'
;MPKDFPHEGRDFLKKCLDRDPAKRWTCEQLLTHNYFKGFSFKLPDHELDEFERIRRNSSVSGSMLFPQLAASTTTSNGSLSTSSSPDIRQYQARGHRNFDHLPTI
;
A
#
# COMPACT_ATOMS: atom_id res chain seq x y z
N MET A 1 -18.40 -17.25 -15.47
CA MET A 1 -18.05 -17.83 -14.15
C MET A 1 -18.10 -19.35 -14.23
N PRO A 2 -17.12 -20.08 -13.69
CA PRO A 2 -17.17 -21.54 -13.60
C PRO A 2 -18.45 -22.01 -12.90
N LYS A 3 -19.05 -23.10 -13.36
CA LYS A 3 -20.33 -23.60 -12.82
C LYS A 3 -20.19 -24.03 -11.36
N ASP A 4 -19.03 -24.59 -11.00
CA ASP A 4 -18.75 -25.17 -9.67
C ASP A 4 -18.21 -24.19 -8.64
N PHE A 5 -18.23 -22.89 -8.94
CA PHE A 5 -17.68 -21.91 -8.01
C PHE A 5 -18.64 -21.66 -6.84
N PRO A 6 -18.17 -21.72 -5.58
CA PRO A 6 -18.98 -21.70 -4.37
C PRO A 6 -19.81 -20.43 -4.26
N HIS A 7 -21.03 -20.55 -3.74
CA HIS A 7 -21.97 -19.44 -3.64
C HIS A 7 -21.41 -18.30 -2.77
N GLU A 8 -20.76 -18.65 -1.66
CA GLU A 8 -20.13 -17.74 -0.71
C GLU A 8 -19.01 -16.95 -1.38
N GLY A 9 -18.23 -17.58 -2.26
CA GLY A 9 -17.21 -16.88 -3.03
C GLY A 9 -17.83 -15.86 -4.00
N ARG A 10 -18.99 -16.18 -4.60
CA ARG A 10 -19.63 -15.26 -5.56
C ARG A 10 -20.16 -14.04 -4.84
N ASP A 11 -20.75 -14.23 -3.65
CA ASP A 11 -21.26 -13.13 -2.85
C ASP A 11 -20.13 -12.22 -2.37
N PHE A 12 -19.04 -12.82 -1.88
CA PHE A 12 -17.82 -12.09 -1.52
C PHE A 12 -17.31 -11.20 -2.66
N LEU A 13 -17.17 -11.77 -3.87
CA LEU A 13 -16.71 -11.02 -5.03
C LEU A 13 -17.67 -9.89 -5.43
N LYS A 14 -18.99 -10.08 -5.30
CA LYS A 14 -19.97 -9.02 -5.55
C LYS A 14 -19.79 -7.85 -4.59
N LYS A 15 -19.56 -8.12 -3.30
CA LYS A 15 -19.33 -7.07 -2.29
C LYS A 15 -17.99 -6.35 -2.46
N CYS A 16 -16.97 -7.08 -2.89
CA CYS A 16 -15.64 -6.55 -3.15
C CYS A 16 -15.61 -5.68 -4.43
N LEU A 17 -16.28 -6.13 -5.49
CA LEU A 17 -16.26 -5.52 -6.81
C LEU A 17 -17.56 -4.77 -7.14
N ASP A 18 -18.25 -4.24 -6.12
CA ASP A 18 -19.41 -3.38 -6.37
C ASP A 18 -18.97 -2.15 -7.17
N ARG A 19 -19.70 -1.86 -8.25
CA ARG A 19 -19.45 -0.72 -9.14
C ARG A 19 -19.64 0.60 -8.39
N ASP A 20 -20.58 0.64 -7.46
CA ASP A 20 -20.88 1.80 -6.65
C ASP A 20 -19.94 1.82 -5.42
N PRO A 21 -19.03 2.81 -5.30
CA PRO A 21 -18.10 2.85 -4.18
C PRO A 21 -18.80 3.02 -2.83
N ALA A 22 -20.01 3.59 -2.78
CA ALA A 22 -20.77 3.72 -1.54
C ALA A 22 -21.39 2.39 -1.08
N LYS A 23 -21.56 1.43 -1.98
CA LYS A 23 -22.08 0.08 -1.68
C LYS A 23 -20.96 -0.95 -1.52
N ARG A 24 -19.76 -0.64 -2.01
CA ARG A 24 -18.57 -1.47 -1.87
C ARG A 24 -18.21 -1.60 -0.39
N TRP A 25 -18.01 -2.83 0.04
CA TRP A 25 -17.61 -3.09 1.42
C TRP A 25 -16.18 -2.65 1.69
N THR A 26 -15.92 -2.22 2.92
CA THR A 26 -14.57 -1.94 3.40
C THR A 26 -13.80 -3.26 3.59
N CYS A 27 -12.47 -3.17 3.61
CA CYS A 27 -11.62 -4.36 3.84
C CYS A 27 -11.99 -5.06 5.16
N GLU A 28 -12.28 -4.31 6.22
CA GLU A 28 -12.67 -4.86 7.52
C GLU A 28 -13.98 -5.66 7.42
N GLN A 29 -14.99 -5.14 6.72
CA GLN A 29 -16.24 -5.85 6.49
C GLN A 29 -16.04 -7.11 5.64
N LEU A 30 -15.21 -7.03 4.59
CA LEU A 30 -14.88 -8.16 3.72
C LEU A 30 -14.19 -9.30 4.48
N LEU A 31 -13.33 -9.00 5.45
CA LEU A 31 -12.67 -10.00 6.29
C LEU A 31 -13.65 -10.75 7.21
N THR A 32 -14.79 -10.17 7.55
CA THR A 32 -15.85 -10.82 8.34
C THR A 32 -16.81 -11.69 7.51
N HIS A 33 -16.64 -11.73 6.19
CA HIS A 33 -17.55 -12.44 5.30
C HIS A 33 -17.48 -13.97 5.48
N ASN A 34 -18.62 -14.66 5.32
CA ASN A 34 -18.74 -16.12 5.45
C ASN A 34 -17.82 -16.92 4.51
N TYR A 35 -17.30 -16.28 3.47
CA TYR A 35 -16.28 -16.88 2.59
C TYR A 35 -15.04 -17.35 3.36
N PHE A 36 -14.67 -16.67 4.45
CA PHE A 36 -13.54 -17.05 5.30
C PHE A 36 -13.95 -17.95 6.48
N LYS A 37 -15.22 -18.34 6.59
CA LYS A 37 -15.68 -19.18 7.71
C LYS A 37 -15.04 -20.57 7.60
N GLY A 38 -14.31 -20.96 8.64
CA GLY A 38 -13.55 -22.23 8.66
C GLY A 38 -12.19 -22.14 7.97
N PHE A 39 -11.82 -20.97 7.44
CA PHE A 39 -10.47 -20.69 6.97
C PHE A 39 -9.67 -20.02 8.09
N SER A 40 -8.80 -20.76 8.75
CA SER A 40 -7.76 -20.16 9.58
C SER A 40 -6.51 -19.98 8.73
N PHE A 41 -6.12 -18.75 8.45
CA PHE A 41 -4.79 -18.49 7.90
C PHE A 41 -3.77 -18.87 8.97
N LYS A 42 -3.16 -20.05 8.80
CA LYS A 42 -1.97 -20.45 9.55
C LYS A 42 -0.82 -20.33 8.59
N LEU A 43 0.10 -19.41 8.89
CA LEU A 43 1.36 -19.36 8.17
C LEU A 43 2.06 -20.71 8.40
N PRO A 44 2.47 -21.45 7.35
CA PRO A 44 3.22 -22.69 7.52
C PRO A 44 4.44 -22.44 8.41
N ASP A 45 4.78 -23.39 9.28
CA ASP A 45 5.87 -23.23 10.26
C ASP A 45 7.20 -22.83 9.58
N HIS A 46 7.46 -23.34 8.37
CA HIS A 46 8.63 -22.99 7.55
C HIS A 46 8.71 -21.49 7.21
N GLU A 47 7.59 -20.83 6.93
CA GLU A 47 7.57 -19.40 6.59
C GLU A 47 7.75 -18.52 7.84
N LEU A 48 7.30 -18.98 9.01
CA LEU A 48 7.58 -18.31 10.30
C LEU A 48 9.08 -18.36 10.62
N ASP A 49 9.70 -19.52 10.48
CA ASP A 49 11.14 -19.70 10.68
C ASP A 49 11.96 -18.83 9.73
N GLU A 50 11.49 -18.65 8.49
CA GLU A 50 12.12 -17.76 7.51
C GLU A 50 11.99 -16.28 7.89
N PHE A 51 10.78 -15.85 8.30
CA PHE A 51 10.56 -14.48 8.78
C PHE A 51 11.43 -14.16 10.00
N GLU A 52 11.56 -15.10 10.94
CA GLU A 52 12.43 -14.95 12.11
C GLU A 52 13.92 -14.92 11.72
N ARG A 53 14.34 -15.74 10.76
CA ARG A 53 15.70 -15.71 10.21
C ARG A 53 16.01 -14.37 9.55
N ILE A 54 15.13 -13.86 8.69
CA ILE A 54 15.29 -12.56 8.01
C ILE A 54 15.36 -11.43 9.05
N ARG A 55 14.46 -11.44 10.04
CA ARG A 55 14.45 -10.46 11.13
C ARG A 55 15.74 -10.49 11.95
N ARG A 56 16.23 -11.68 12.31
CA ARG A 56 17.49 -11.86 13.05
C ARG A 56 18.70 -11.43 12.22
N ASN A 57 18.70 -11.71 10.92
CA ASN A 57 19.75 -11.28 9.99
C ASN A 57 19.76 -9.76 9.82
N SER A 58 18.58 -9.12 9.83
CA SER A 58 18.45 -7.65 9.77
C SER A 58 18.90 -6.91 11.03
N SER A 59 18.92 -7.56 12.20
CA SER A 59 19.36 -6.91 13.44
C SER A 59 20.88 -6.96 13.68
N VAL A 60 21.59 -7.85 12.98
CA VAL A 60 23.07 -7.97 13.06
C VAL A 60 23.76 -6.99 12.11
N SER A 61 23.15 -6.68 10.97
CA SER A 61 23.61 -5.62 10.08
C SER A 61 22.62 -4.47 10.18
N GLY A 62 22.93 -3.45 10.98
CA GLY A 62 22.15 -2.21 11.15
C GLY A 62 22.01 -1.40 9.86
N SER A 63 21.34 -1.96 8.87
CA SER A 63 21.23 -1.47 7.52
C SER A 63 19.74 -1.42 7.18
N MET A 64 19.06 -0.42 7.75
CA MET A 64 17.77 0.04 7.24
C MET A 64 18.02 0.78 5.90
N LEU A 65 18.55 0.07 4.90
CA LEU A 65 18.65 0.59 3.54
C LEU A 65 17.28 0.42 2.87
N PHE A 66 16.32 1.20 3.36
CA PHE A 66 15.22 1.60 2.52
C PHE A 66 15.82 2.46 1.40
N PRO A 67 15.56 2.20 0.11
CA PRO A 67 16.03 3.07 -0.97
C PRO A 67 15.47 4.48 -0.72
N GLN A 68 16.33 5.41 -0.30
CA GLN A 68 15.99 6.82 -0.29
C GLN A 68 15.75 7.21 -1.76
N LEU A 69 14.49 7.39 -2.14
CA LEU A 69 14.15 8.10 -3.35
C LEU A 69 14.84 9.46 -3.24
N ALA A 70 15.75 9.75 -4.16
CA ALA A 70 16.54 10.97 -4.15
C ALA A 70 15.59 12.17 -4.26
N ALA A 71 15.18 12.70 -3.11
CA ALA A 71 14.61 14.02 -3.02
C ALA A 71 15.75 14.97 -3.39
N SER A 72 15.64 15.54 -4.58
CA SER A 72 16.52 16.59 -5.06
C SER A 72 16.39 17.80 -4.14
N THR A 73 17.20 17.86 -3.10
CA THR A 73 17.39 19.06 -2.30
C THR A 73 18.87 19.19 -1.97
N THR A 74 19.43 20.23 -2.59
CA THR A 74 20.70 20.89 -2.35
C THR A 74 21.24 20.77 -0.92
N THR A 75 22.52 20.43 -0.84
CA THR A 75 23.39 20.49 0.33
C THR A 75 23.33 21.83 1.07
N SER A 76 23.04 21.80 2.37
CA SER A 76 23.72 22.66 3.35
C SER A 76 23.54 22.11 4.77
N ASN A 77 24.67 21.98 5.47
CA ASN A 77 24.77 21.63 6.88
C ASN A 77 23.96 22.60 7.75
N GLY A 78 23.14 22.09 8.65
CA GLY A 78 22.44 22.90 9.64
C GLY A 78 21.55 22.08 10.55
N SER A 79 22.11 21.65 11.68
CA SER A 79 21.35 21.21 12.85
C SER A 79 20.46 22.34 13.36
N LEU A 80 19.14 22.20 13.31
CA LEU A 80 18.24 22.89 14.25
C LEU A 80 16.86 22.21 14.26
N SER A 81 16.46 21.79 15.47
CA SER A 81 15.08 21.54 15.84
C SER A 81 14.24 22.80 15.65
N THR A 82 12.99 22.68 15.20
CA THR A 82 11.81 23.41 15.73
C THR A 82 10.58 23.14 14.87
N SER A 83 9.49 22.86 15.57
CA SER A 83 8.11 22.94 15.10
C SER A 83 7.82 24.26 14.39
N SER A 84 7.06 24.22 13.29
CA SER A 84 5.92 25.11 12.99
C SER A 84 5.35 24.79 11.60
N SER A 85 4.05 24.54 11.54
CA SER A 85 3.27 24.63 10.29
C SER A 85 3.29 26.09 9.80
N PRO A 86 3.14 26.34 8.49
CA PRO A 86 1.93 27.06 8.11
C PRO A 86 1.33 26.73 6.72
N ASP A 87 0.05 27.09 6.62
CA ASP A 87 -0.78 27.37 5.45
C ASP A 87 -0.03 27.75 4.14
N ILE A 88 -0.41 27.12 3.02
CA ILE A 88 -0.18 27.67 1.68
C ILE A 88 -1.52 27.86 0.98
N ARG A 89 -2.02 29.10 1.07
CA ARG A 89 -2.78 29.76 0.01
C ARG A 89 -1.94 30.91 -0.50
N GLN A 90 -1.34 30.82 -1.70
CA GLN A 90 -1.41 31.95 -2.64
C GLN A 90 -0.88 31.68 -4.08
N TYR A 91 -1.80 31.78 -5.04
CA TYR A 91 -1.74 32.48 -6.35
C TYR A 91 -0.75 32.06 -7.47
N GLN A 92 -1.35 31.56 -8.55
CA GLN A 92 -1.25 31.97 -9.96
C GLN A 92 0.11 32.28 -10.64
N ALA A 93 0.35 31.52 -11.73
CA ALA A 93 0.59 31.99 -13.11
C ALA A 93 1.92 31.56 -13.76
N ARG A 94 1.76 31.10 -15.02
CA ARG A 94 2.73 31.01 -16.13
C ARG A 94 3.57 29.74 -16.26
N GLY A 95 3.47 29.16 -17.47
CA GLY A 95 4.55 28.38 -18.07
C GLY A 95 4.08 27.05 -18.64
N HIS A 96 3.94 26.99 -19.98
CA HIS A 96 3.86 25.79 -20.79
C HIS A 96 4.52 24.56 -20.18
N ARG A 97 3.77 23.46 -20.04
CA ARG A 97 4.34 22.12 -19.99
C ARG A 97 3.54 21.28 -20.96
N ASN A 98 4.12 21.10 -22.14
CA ASN A 98 3.66 20.16 -23.14
C ASN A 98 3.55 18.79 -22.44
N PHE A 99 2.34 18.29 -22.27
CA PHE A 99 2.08 16.95 -21.75
C PHE A 99 2.09 15.98 -22.94
N ASP A 100 3.29 15.67 -23.43
CA ASP A 100 3.53 14.54 -24.31
C ASP A 100 4.95 14.06 -23.93
N HIS A 101 5.25 12.78 -23.72
CA HIS A 101 4.89 11.63 -24.55
C HIS A 101 4.82 10.38 -23.67
N LEU A 102 3.66 9.72 -23.60
CA LEU A 102 3.64 8.28 -23.35
C LEU A 102 4.24 7.60 -24.59
N PRO A 103 5.05 6.53 -24.44
CA PRO A 103 5.50 5.79 -25.61
C PRO A 103 4.28 5.24 -26.34
N THR A 104 4.15 5.58 -27.63
CA THR A 104 3.26 4.84 -28.52
C THR A 104 3.91 3.48 -28.75
N ILE A 105 3.17 2.42 -28.49
CA ILE A 105 3.55 1.03 -28.77
C ILE A 105 3.58 0.79 -30.27
#